data_AF-A0A1Y1SZ56-F1
#
_entry.id   AF-A0A1Y1SZ56-F1
#
_cell.length_a   1.000
_cell.length_b   1.000
_cell.length_c   1.000
_cell.angle_alpha   90.00
_cell.angle_beta   90.00
_cell.angle_gamma   90.00
#
_symmetry.space_group_name_H-M   'P 1'
#
loop_
_entity.id
_entity.type
_entity.pdbx_description
1 polymer ?
#
loop_
_entity_poly.entity_id
_entity_poly.type
_entity_poly.pdbx_seq_one_letter_code
_entity_poly.pdbx_strand_id
1 'polypeptide(L)'
;NKVKETVGKHFMTKKFALIVSLIFLITLNTLAQEPSCGCNKKKATRENKYKCDTTLFSNGAKLYWQRNCDSTWLTFENKEKLILKSCEKIDVYECQRTGLDFLKEYPNYLLFQYKWISGCCTPPDIILIDKETGNEIKRINNDQFVWGDVHENYVLFFSDTTYTHLIYLNNETDKAYDLHFDNKQVKKSVIKNNVLQLNDLFNNFIVSRNNFKFDYKTSEGVVKNLKIEFN
;
A
#
# COMPACT_ATOMS: atom_id res chain seq x y z
N ASN A 1 -61.68 -40.01 -14.53
CA ASN A 1 -60.99 -39.38 -13.39
C ASN A 1 -59.53 -39.78 -13.15
N LYS A 2 -58.90 -40.72 -13.88
CA LYS A 2 -57.48 -41.10 -13.67
C LYS A 2 -56.44 -40.32 -14.49
N VAL A 3 -56.84 -39.56 -15.51
CA VAL A 3 -55.89 -38.91 -16.45
C VAL A 3 -55.43 -37.51 -15.98
N LYS A 4 -56.22 -36.84 -15.12
CA LYS A 4 -55.85 -35.51 -14.59
C LYS A 4 -54.83 -35.54 -13.44
N GLU A 5 -54.67 -36.66 -12.75
CA GLU A 5 -53.69 -36.79 -11.64
C GLU A 5 -52.25 -36.96 -12.12
N THR A 6 -52.03 -37.56 -13.30
CA THR A 6 -50.68 -37.89 -13.77
C THR A 6 -49.94 -36.66 -14.32
N VAL A 7 -50.67 -35.70 -14.91
CA VAL A 7 -50.09 -34.48 -15.49
C VAL A 7 -49.63 -33.49 -14.40
N GLY A 8 -50.34 -33.42 -13.28
CA GLY A 8 -49.97 -32.55 -12.15
C GLY A 8 -48.67 -32.98 -11.43
N LYS A 9 -48.44 -34.29 -11.30
CA LYS A 9 -47.22 -34.83 -10.67
C LYS A 9 -45.96 -34.56 -11.50
N HIS A 10 -46.07 -34.56 -12.83
CA HIS A 10 -44.92 -34.35 -13.71
C HIS A 10 -44.52 -32.86 -13.84
N PHE A 11 -45.48 -31.94 -13.67
CA PHE A 11 -45.22 -30.50 -13.69
C PHE A 11 -44.65 -29.99 -12.36
N MET A 12 -45.07 -30.55 -11.21
CA MET A 12 -44.51 -30.22 -9.90
C MET A 12 -43.04 -30.67 -9.76
N THR A 13 -42.67 -31.83 -10.29
CA THR A 13 -41.31 -32.38 -10.19
C THR A 13 -40.27 -31.56 -10.96
N LYS A 14 -40.63 -30.99 -12.12
CA LYS A 14 -39.73 -30.12 -12.89
C LYS A 14 -39.46 -28.77 -12.21
N LYS A 15 -40.48 -28.16 -11.60
CA LYS A 15 -40.31 -26.90 -10.83
C LYS A 15 -39.48 -27.11 -9.56
N PHE A 16 -39.67 -28.24 -8.89
CA PHE A 16 -38.89 -28.60 -7.71
C PHE A 16 -37.41 -28.83 -8.05
N ALA A 17 -37.12 -29.54 -9.16
CA ALA A 17 -35.75 -29.74 -9.63
C ALA A 17 -35.04 -28.42 -10.01
N LEU A 18 -35.76 -27.47 -10.62
CA LEU A 18 -35.24 -26.14 -10.95
C LEU A 18 -34.91 -25.32 -9.71
N ILE A 19 -35.76 -25.35 -8.69
CA ILE A 19 -35.52 -24.66 -7.41
C ILE A 19 -34.33 -25.28 -6.68
N VAL A 20 -34.23 -26.62 -6.63
CA VAL A 20 -33.10 -27.32 -6.01
C VAL A 20 -31.78 -27.01 -6.75
N SER A 21 -31.79 -26.96 -8.09
CA SER A 21 -30.60 -26.60 -8.87
C SER A 21 -30.19 -25.14 -8.66
N LEU A 22 -31.15 -24.22 -8.51
CA LEU A 22 -30.87 -22.81 -8.22
C LEU A 22 -30.27 -22.64 -6.81
N ILE A 23 -30.80 -23.37 -5.81
CA ILE A 23 -30.26 -23.39 -4.45
C ILE A 23 -28.84 -23.98 -4.44
N PHE A 24 -28.58 -25.05 -5.21
CA PHE A 24 -27.26 -25.67 -5.31
C PHE A 24 -26.21 -24.73 -5.93
N LEU A 25 -26.60 -23.96 -6.94
CA LEU A 25 -25.75 -22.93 -7.56
C LEU A 25 -25.47 -21.76 -6.61
N ILE A 26 -26.42 -21.40 -5.75
CA ILE A 26 -26.23 -20.35 -4.72
C ILE A 26 -25.27 -20.85 -3.61
N THR A 27 -25.33 -22.14 -3.23
CA THR A 27 -24.43 -22.72 -2.22
C THR A 27 -23.00 -23.00 -2.70
N LEU A 28 -22.77 -23.11 -4.01
CA LEU A 28 -21.42 -23.32 -4.56
C LEU A 28 -20.56 -22.04 -4.51
N ASN A 29 -21.19 -20.87 -4.52
CA ASN A 29 -20.48 -19.58 -4.41
C ASN A 29 -20.02 -19.26 -2.96
N THR A 30 -20.47 -20.03 -1.96
CA THR A 30 -20.04 -19.85 -0.56
C THR A 30 -18.83 -20.69 -0.17
N LEU A 31 -18.25 -21.49 -1.08
CA LEU A 31 -16.90 -22.03 -0.93
C LEU A 31 -15.85 -20.98 -1.37
N ALA A 32 -15.99 -19.75 -0.86
CA ALA A 32 -14.87 -18.83 -0.83
C ALA A 32 -13.84 -19.46 0.11
N GLN A 33 -12.72 -19.94 -0.45
CA GLN A 33 -11.60 -20.44 0.34
C GLN A 33 -11.19 -19.32 1.30
N GLU A 34 -11.40 -19.51 2.60
CA GLU A 34 -10.84 -18.62 3.61
C GLU A 34 -9.33 -18.53 3.39
N PRO A 35 -8.71 -17.34 3.53
CA PRO A 35 -7.26 -17.21 3.45
C PRO A 35 -6.61 -18.20 4.42
N SER A 36 -5.97 -19.24 3.87
CA SER A 36 -5.41 -20.31 4.68
C SER A 36 -4.32 -19.75 5.59
N CYS A 37 -4.58 -19.78 6.89
CA CYS A 37 -3.64 -19.33 7.90
C CYS A 37 -3.47 -20.35 8.98
N GLY A 38 -2.48 -21.23 8.79
CA GLY A 38 -2.27 -22.35 9.69
C GLY A 38 -0.88 -22.93 9.59
N CYS A 39 -0.22 -22.98 10.73
CA CYS A 39 0.81 -23.97 11.05
C CYS A 39 0.69 -24.26 12.55
N ASN A 40 0.38 -25.51 12.95
CA ASN A 40 0.14 -25.91 14.34
C ASN A 40 1.41 -25.99 15.22
N LYS A 41 2.50 -25.31 14.84
CA LYS A 41 3.71 -25.29 15.66
C LYS A 41 3.58 -24.18 16.71
N LYS A 42 3.73 -24.57 17.98
CA LYS A 42 3.66 -23.79 19.24
C LYS A 42 4.55 -22.51 19.32
N LYS A 43 5.11 -22.03 18.21
CA LYS A 43 6.06 -20.91 18.10
C LYS A 43 5.50 -19.65 17.44
N ALA A 44 4.20 -19.57 17.14
CA ALA A 44 3.58 -18.27 16.93
C ALA A 44 3.55 -17.55 18.29
N THR A 45 4.55 -16.72 18.54
CA THR A 45 4.61 -15.87 19.73
C THR A 45 3.32 -15.06 19.83
N ARG A 46 2.90 -14.77 21.07
CA ARG A 46 1.65 -14.06 21.39
C ARG A 46 1.55 -12.66 20.75
N GLU A 47 2.61 -12.18 20.11
CA GLU A 47 2.74 -10.87 19.48
C GLU A 47 2.53 -10.86 17.96
N ASN A 48 2.11 -11.97 17.35
CA ASN A 48 1.72 -11.96 15.94
C ASN A 48 0.37 -11.23 15.77
N LYS A 49 0.41 -9.91 15.98
CA LYS A 49 -0.71 -8.95 15.93
C LYS A 49 -1.37 -8.93 14.54
N TYR A 50 -0.66 -9.42 13.53
CA TYR A 50 -1.15 -9.61 12.17
C TYR A 50 -1.72 -11.03 12.05
N LYS A 51 -2.94 -11.17 12.56
CA LYS A 51 -3.83 -12.25 12.12
C LYS A 51 -3.97 -12.14 10.60
N CYS A 52 -4.41 -13.19 9.93
CA CYS A 52 -4.64 -13.15 8.48
C CYS A 52 -5.90 -12.35 8.13
N ASP A 53 -5.88 -11.12 8.62
CA ASP A 53 -6.88 -10.12 8.47
C ASP A 53 -6.82 -9.67 7.01
N THR A 54 -8.01 -9.48 6.48
CA THR A 54 -8.21 -8.97 5.14
C THR A 54 -8.61 -7.53 5.24
N THR A 55 -7.83 -6.65 4.63
CA THR A 55 -8.22 -5.26 4.38
C THR A 55 -9.06 -5.23 3.12
N LEU A 56 -10.27 -4.68 3.20
CA LEU A 56 -11.15 -4.43 2.05
C LEU A 56 -11.05 -2.95 1.66
N PHE A 57 -10.77 -2.70 0.38
CA PHE A 57 -10.64 -1.35 -0.17
C PHE A 57 -11.94 -0.85 -0.80
N SER A 58 -12.00 0.46 -1.03
CA SER A 58 -13.21 1.12 -1.57
C SER A 58 -13.65 0.62 -2.95
N ASN A 59 -12.71 0.13 -3.78
CA ASN A 59 -13.02 -0.46 -5.08
C ASN A 59 -13.34 -1.98 -5.00
N GLY A 60 -13.44 -2.54 -3.80
CA GLY A 60 -13.71 -3.96 -3.57
C GLY A 60 -12.47 -4.86 -3.64
N ALA A 61 -11.29 -4.30 -3.95
CA ALA A 61 -10.04 -5.04 -3.87
C ALA A 61 -9.72 -5.41 -2.41
N LYS A 62 -8.91 -6.46 -2.24
CA LYS A 62 -8.55 -7.03 -0.95
C LYS A 62 -7.04 -7.10 -0.82
N LEU A 63 -6.55 -6.85 0.39
CA LEU A 63 -5.17 -7.11 0.78
C LEU A 63 -5.16 -7.99 2.01
N TYR A 64 -4.47 -9.11 1.95
CA TYR A 64 -4.44 -10.06 3.06
C TYR A 64 -3.14 -10.85 3.09
N TRP A 65 -2.70 -11.17 4.31
CA TRP A 65 -1.60 -12.08 4.53
C TRP A 65 -2.09 -13.53 4.50
N GLN A 66 -1.30 -14.39 3.90
CA GLN A 66 -1.47 -15.85 3.94
C GLN A 66 -0.20 -16.50 4.44
N ARG A 67 -0.32 -17.67 5.06
CA ARG A 67 0.83 -18.40 5.58
C ARG A 67 0.57 -19.89 5.71
N ASN A 68 1.58 -20.69 5.38
CA ASN A 68 1.70 -22.09 5.76
C ASN A 68 2.94 -22.32 6.64
N CYS A 69 3.37 -23.58 6.84
CA CYS A 69 4.53 -23.86 7.68
C CYS A 69 5.88 -23.45 7.07
N ASP A 70 5.93 -23.20 5.77
CA ASP A 70 7.15 -23.02 4.98
C ASP A 70 7.25 -21.62 4.36
N SER A 71 6.14 -20.91 4.21
CA SER A 71 6.08 -19.57 3.61
C SER A 71 4.99 -18.67 4.19
N THR A 72 5.25 -17.37 4.16
CA THR A 72 4.30 -16.29 4.43
C THR A 72 4.31 -15.34 3.24
N TRP A 73 3.14 -14.90 2.78
CA TRP A 73 3.05 -13.97 1.65
C TRP A 73 1.88 -12.99 1.79
N LEU A 74 2.05 -11.82 1.19
CA LEU A 74 1.07 -10.75 1.11
C LEU A 74 0.41 -10.81 -0.27
N THR A 75 -0.90 -11.02 -0.28
CA THR A 75 -1.70 -11.12 -1.50
C THR A 75 -2.56 -9.88 -1.66
N PHE A 76 -2.51 -9.31 -2.85
CA PHE A 76 -3.48 -8.36 -3.35
C PHE A 76 -4.43 -9.08 -4.30
N GLU A 77 -5.73 -8.89 -4.13
CA GLU A 77 -6.78 -9.51 -4.94
C GLU A 77 -7.76 -8.44 -5.41
N ASN A 78 -7.90 -8.29 -6.72
CA ASN A 78 -9.00 -7.55 -7.34
C ASN A 78 -9.65 -8.43 -8.42
N LYS A 79 -9.47 -8.09 -9.70
CA LYS A 79 -9.84 -8.96 -10.83
C LYS A 79 -8.97 -10.21 -10.89
N GLU A 80 -7.72 -10.08 -10.46
CA GLU A 80 -6.72 -11.14 -10.40
C GLU A 80 -6.07 -11.17 -9.01
N LYS A 81 -5.39 -12.28 -8.70
CA LYS A 81 -4.62 -12.45 -7.46
C LYS A 81 -3.14 -12.24 -7.76
N LEU A 82 -2.51 -11.33 -7.04
CA LEU A 82 -1.09 -11.01 -7.14
C LEU A 82 -0.41 -11.17 -5.79
N ILE A 83 0.71 -11.87 -5.76
CA ILE A 83 1.58 -11.94 -4.58
C ILE A 83 2.51 -10.74 -4.61
N LEU A 84 2.28 -9.78 -3.71
CA LEU A 84 3.10 -8.56 -3.61
C LEU A 84 4.42 -8.80 -2.87
N LYS A 85 4.42 -9.77 -1.96
CA LYS A 85 5.60 -10.14 -1.17
C LYS A 85 5.49 -11.58 -0.72
N SER A 86 6.60 -12.31 -0.69
CA SER A 86 6.71 -13.64 -0.11
C SER A 86 8.02 -13.82 0.64
N CYS A 87 7.98 -14.57 1.74
CA CYS A 87 9.16 -15.03 2.47
C CYS A 87 9.05 -16.52 2.74
N GLU A 88 10.19 -17.22 2.76
CA GLU A 88 10.27 -18.67 2.95
C GLU A 88 11.14 -19.05 4.16
N LYS A 89 10.94 -20.27 4.67
CA LYS A 89 11.76 -20.92 5.70
C LYS A 89 11.88 -20.15 7.02
N ILE A 90 13.06 -19.60 7.33
CA ILE A 90 13.38 -19.00 8.64
C ILE A 90 12.65 -17.67 8.83
N ASP A 91 12.37 -16.96 7.73
CA ASP A 91 11.79 -15.62 7.75
C ASP A 91 10.25 -15.62 7.75
N VAL A 92 9.61 -16.79 7.81
CA VAL A 92 8.14 -16.94 7.78
C VAL A 92 7.45 -16.12 8.88
N TYR A 93 8.07 -15.97 10.05
CA TYR A 93 7.51 -15.20 11.16
C TYR A 93 7.92 -13.72 11.15
N GLU A 94 9.05 -13.38 10.52
CA GLU A 94 9.55 -12.01 10.41
C GLU A 94 9.08 -11.32 9.11
N CYS A 95 8.46 -12.07 8.19
CA CYS A 95 8.01 -11.56 6.89
C CYS A 95 7.04 -10.38 7.01
N GLN A 96 6.30 -10.30 8.11
CA GLN A 96 5.34 -9.21 8.36
C GLN A 96 5.98 -8.03 9.12
N ARG A 97 7.26 -8.12 9.51
CA ARG A 97 7.96 -7.11 10.32
C ARG A 97 8.89 -6.22 9.49
N THR A 98 9.25 -6.65 8.29
CA THR A 98 10.11 -5.93 7.35
C THR A 98 9.49 -5.93 5.96
N GLY A 99 10.05 -5.21 5.01
CA GLY A 99 9.57 -5.12 3.63
C GLY A 99 8.25 -4.36 3.52
N LEU A 100 7.31 -4.89 2.74
CA LEU A 100 6.13 -4.17 2.25
C LEU A 100 4.99 -4.09 3.28
N ASP A 101 4.75 -2.90 3.81
CA ASP A 101 3.69 -2.60 4.78
C ASP A 101 2.67 -1.63 4.17
N PHE A 102 1.39 -1.99 4.20
CA PHE A 102 0.31 -1.10 3.79
C PHE A 102 0.12 0.02 4.81
N LEU A 103 -0.04 1.25 4.31
CA LEU A 103 -0.25 2.44 5.13
C LEU A 103 -1.64 3.02 4.96
N LYS A 104 -2.04 3.31 3.71
CA LYS A 104 -3.24 4.10 3.44
C LYS A 104 -3.76 3.85 2.03
N GLU A 105 -5.08 3.86 1.89
CA GLU A 105 -5.75 3.85 0.59
C GLU A 105 -5.97 5.29 0.12
N TYR A 106 -5.65 5.56 -1.15
CA TYR A 106 -6.01 6.78 -1.87
C TYR A 106 -6.97 6.46 -3.01
N PRO A 107 -7.60 7.47 -3.64
CA PRO A 107 -8.58 7.25 -4.71
C PRO A 107 -8.07 6.34 -5.84
N ASN A 108 -6.82 6.51 -6.27
CA ASN A 108 -6.28 5.82 -7.45
C ASN A 108 -5.25 4.72 -7.13
N TYR A 109 -4.65 4.73 -5.94
CA TYR A 109 -3.63 3.76 -5.55
C TYR A 109 -3.61 3.47 -4.06
N LEU A 110 -2.83 2.46 -3.69
CA LEU A 110 -2.53 2.07 -2.33
C LEU A 110 -1.11 2.54 -1.98
N LEU A 111 -0.98 3.21 -0.85
CA LEU A 111 0.29 3.63 -0.29
C LEU A 111 0.87 2.52 0.57
N PHE A 112 2.08 2.11 0.22
CA PHE A 112 2.89 1.20 1.01
C PHE A 112 4.21 1.86 1.40
N GLN A 113 4.82 1.34 2.45
CA GLN A 113 6.22 1.60 2.78
C GLN A 113 7.02 0.30 2.71
N TYR A 114 8.29 0.41 2.29
CA TYR A 114 9.24 -0.70 2.36
C TYR A 114 10.25 -0.49 3.47
N LYS A 115 10.16 -1.29 4.52
CA LYS A 115 11.10 -1.28 5.64
C LYS A 115 12.28 -2.20 5.35
N TRP A 116 13.44 -1.62 5.05
CA TRP A 116 14.66 -2.35 4.75
C TRP A 116 15.19 -3.19 5.93
N ILE A 117 15.02 -2.70 7.16
CA ILE A 117 15.46 -3.36 8.39
C ILE A 117 14.38 -3.25 9.46
N SER A 118 14.33 -4.22 10.38
CA SER A 118 13.52 -4.11 11.59
C SER A 118 14.22 -3.16 12.58
N GLY A 119 13.83 -1.89 12.60
CA GLY A 119 14.44 -0.89 13.48
C GLY A 119 14.07 0.54 13.11
N CYS A 120 14.52 1.51 13.90
CA CYS A 120 14.42 2.93 13.56
C CYS A 120 15.51 3.30 12.55
N CYS A 121 15.43 4.54 12.07
CA CYS A 121 16.60 5.33 11.66
C CYS A 121 17.09 5.17 10.20
N THR A 122 16.51 4.26 9.42
CA THR A 122 16.57 4.33 7.94
C THR A 122 15.18 4.71 7.43
N PRO A 123 15.03 5.81 6.66
CA PRO A 123 13.76 6.12 6.02
C PRO A 123 13.33 4.94 5.14
N PRO A 124 12.03 4.58 5.11
CA PRO A 124 11.56 3.52 4.22
C PRO A 124 11.54 4.02 2.77
N ASP A 125 11.45 3.09 1.82
CA ASP A 125 10.95 3.47 0.50
C ASP A 125 9.45 3.71 0.61
N ILE A 126 8.93 4.60 -0.22
CA ILE A 126 7.49 4.77 -0.41
C ILE A 126 7.10 4.14 -1.74
N ILE A 127 6.08 3.29 -1.73
CA ILE A 127 5.64 2.54 -2.91
C ILE A 127 4.17 2.83 -3.15
N LEU A 128 3.85 3.24 -4.37
CA LEU A 128 2.47 3.45 -4.83
C LEU A 128 2.08 2.24 -5.68
N ILE A 129 1.06 1.51 -5.24
CA ILE A 129 0.54 0.33 -5.93
C ILE A 129 -0.82 0.66 -6.54
N ASP A 130 -0.95 0.41 -7.83
CA ASP A 130 -2.19 0.58 -8.57
C ASP A 130 -3.30 -0.26 -7.95
N LYS A 131 -4.41 0.39 -7.59
CA LYS A 131 -5.49 -0.27 -6.85
C LYS A 131 -6.37 -1.15 -7.72
N GLU A 132 -6.26 -1.06 -9.04
CA GLU A 132 -7.01 -1.90 -9.98
C GLU A 132 -6.25 -3.19 -10.31
N THR A 133 -4.93 -3.09 -10.46
CA THR A 133 -4.07 -4.15 -11.00
C THR A 133 -3.13 -4.76 -9.97
N GLY A 134 -2.82 -4.05 -8.88
CA GLY A 134 -1.82 -4.45 -7.90
C GLY A 134 -0.37 -4.20 -8.34
N ASN A 135 -0.15 -3.60 -9.52
CA ASN A 135 1.18 -3.30 -10.01
C ASN A 135 1.78 -2.07 -9.33
N GLU A 136 3.10 -2.05 -9.14
CA GLU A 136 3.81 -0.87 -8.68
C GLU A 136 3.76 0.23 -9.75
N ILE A 137 3.17 1.38 -9.40
CA ILE A 137 3.15 2.59 -10.24
C ILE A 137 4.47 3.33 -10.07
N LYS A 138 4.92 3.47 -8.82
CA LYS A 138 6.08 4.28 -8.46
C LYS A 138 6.68 3.82 -7.15
N ARG A 139 8.01 3.92 -7.08
CA ARG A 139 8.79 3.83 -5.85
C ARG A 139 9.64 5.07 -5.68
N ILE A 140 9.52 5.67 -4.51
CA ILE A 140 10.36 6.76 -4.03
C ILE A 140 11.34 6.13 -3.05
N ASN A 141 12.61 6.10 -3.42
CA ASN A 141 13.63 5.48 -2.59
C ASN A 141 13.90 6.35 -1.37
N ASN A 142 14.39 5.72 -0.31
CA ASN A 142 14.73 6.40 0.94
C ASN A 142 15.67 7.62 0.79
N ASP A 143 16.56 7.61 -0.19
CA ASP A 143 17.50 8.69 -0.48
C ASP A 143 16.89 9.85 -1.28
N GLN A 144 15.68 9.67 -1.80
CA GLN A 144 14.89 10.68 -2.51
C GLN A 144 13.82 11.30 -1.61
N PHE A 145 13.37 10.57 -0.59
CA PHE A 145 12.29 10.97 0.30
C PHE A 145 12.67 12.19 1.15
N VAL A 146 11.78 13.18 1.21
CA VAL A 146 11.94 14.38 2.04
C VAL A 146 10.89 14.42 3.14
N TRP A 147 9.61 14.28 2.80
CA TRP A 147 8.54 14.35 3.78
C TRP A 147 7.30 13.61 3.34
N GLY A 148 6.59 13.04 4.29
CA GLY A 148 5.31 12.37 4.11
C GLY A 148 4.88 11.77 5.43
N ASP A 149 3.59 11.86 5.73
CA ASP A 149 2.99 11.33 6.95
C ASP A 149 1.68 10.62 6.60
N VAL A 150 1.31 9.60 7.38
CA VAL A 150 0.08 8.82 7.15
C VAL A 150 -1.21 9.63 7.35
N HIS A 151 -1.15 10.69 8.16
CA HIS A 151 -2.25 11.61 8.39
C HIS A 151 -2.31 12.71 7.32
N GLU A 152 -1.22 12.92 6.59
CA GLU A 152 -1.16 13.84 5.48
C GLU A 152 -1.57 13.17 4.16
N ASN A 153 -2.01 13.99 3.22
CA ASN A 153 -2.49 13.57 1.90
C ASN A 153 -1.50 13.95 0.80
N TYR A 154 -0.22 14.09 1.15
CA TYR A 154 0.83 14.44 0.20
C TYR A 154 2.17 13.81 0.58
N VAL A 155 3.07 13.75 -0.40
CA VAL A 155 4.47 13.38 -0.21
C VAL A 155 5.37 14.37 -0.94
N LEU A 156 6.53 14.63 -0.36
CA LEU A 156 7.59 15.48 -0.89
C LEU A 156 8.84 14.64 -1.09
N PHE A 157 9.38 14.64 -2.30
CA PHE A 157 10.53 13.81 -2.67
C PHE A 157 11.24 14.37 -3.90
N PHE A 158 12.51 14.02 -4.09
CA PHE A 158 13.22 14.35 -5.32
C PHE A 158 12.97 13.29 -6.41
N SER A 159 12.90 13.72 -7.67
CA SER A 159 12.75 12.81 -8.82
C SER A 159 13.89 11.79 -8.92
N ASP A 160 15.10 12.19 -8.50
CA ASP A 160 16.32 11.41 -8.57
C ASP A 160 17.36 11.89 -7.53
N THR A 161 18.50 11.20 -7.50
CA THR A 161 19.59 11.48 -6.56
C THR A 161 20.48 12.66 -6.99
N THR A 162 20.17 13.39 -8.06
CA THR A 162 20.80 14.68 -8.38
C THR A 162 20.29 15.79 -7.47
N TYR A 163 19.09 15.60 -6.89
CA TYR A 163 18.40 16.53 -6.01
C TYR A 163 18.15 17.90 -6.65
N THR A 164 17.85 17.91 -7.94
CA THR A 164 17.58 19.13 -8.72
C THR A 164 16.09 19.39 -8.93
N HIS A 165 15.25 18.35 -8.84
CA HIS A 165 13.81 18.46 -9.07
C HIS A 165 13.05 17.87 -7.88
N LEU A 166 12.51 18.75 -7.05
CA LEU A 166 11.72 18.41 -5.87
C LEU A 166 10.24 18.38 -6.27
N ILE A 167 9.55 17.30 -5.94
CA ILE A 167 8.15 17.06 -6.31
C ILE A 167 7.31 16.99 -5.04
N TYR A 168 6.28 17.83 -5.00
CA TYR A 168 5.12 17.67 -4.13
C TYR A 168 4.07 16.89 -4.91
N LEU A 169 3.67 15.72 -4.39
CA LEU A 169 2.57 14.93 -4.94
C LEU A 169 1.38 15.01 -3.98
N ASN A 170 0.24 15.50 -4.47
CA ASN A 170 -1.03 15.41 -3.76
C ASN A 170 -1.63 14.02 -4.00
N ASN A 171 -1.72 13.20 -2.97
CA ASN A 171 -2.12 11.81 -3.08
C ASN A 171 -3.65 11.61 -3.27
N GLU A 172 -4.46 12.63 -3.01
CA GLU A 172 -5.91 12.59 -3.23
C GLU A 172 -6.29 12.88 -4.68
N THR A 173 -5.48 13.70 -5.37
CA THR A 173 -5.80 14.22 -6.71
C THR A 173 -4.83 13.77 -7.78
N ASP A 174 -3.75 13.09 -7.40
CA ASP A 174 -2.59 12.72 -8.22
C ASP A 174 -1.90 13.88 -8.93
N LYS A 175 -2.18 15.11 -8.50
CA LYS A 175 -1.52 16.30 -9.02
C LYS A 175 -0.14 16.43 -8.41
N ALA A 176 0.86 16.55 -9.28
CA ALA A 176 2.23 16.85 -8.91
C ALA A 176 2.56 18.31 -9.21
N TYR A 177 3.29 18.94 -8.31
CA TYR A 177 3.85 20.28 -8.46
C TYR A 177 5.32 20.22 -8.08
N ASP A 178 6.15 21.07 -8.66
CA ASP A 178 7.59 20.97 -8.47
C ASP A 178 8.30 22.28 -8.16
N LEU A 179 9.50 22.12 -7.60
CA LEU A 179 10.47 23.17 -7.39
C LEU A 179 11.84 22.69 -7.88
N HIS A 180 12.51 23.55 -8.65
CA HIS A 180 13.84 23.28 -9.14
C HIS A 180 14.91 23.87 -8.21
N PHE A 181 15.95 23.09 -7.96
CA PHE A 181 17.16 23.49 -7.25
C PHE A 181 18.33 23.53 -8.21
N ASP A 182 19.29 24.42 -7.92
CA ASP A 182 20.53 24.45 -8.68
C ASP A 182 21.32 23.15 -8.48
N ASN A 183 22.00 22.73 -9.54
CA ASN A 183 22.79 21.49 -9.51
C ASN A 183 23.78 21.51 -8.33
N LYS A 184 23.79 20.41 -7.56
CA LYS A 184 24.60 20.20 -6.35
C LYS A 184 24.25 21.07 -5.15
N GLN A 185 23.28 22.00 -5.23
CA GLN A 185 22.92 22.87 -4.11
C GLN A 185 22.51 22.08 -2.86
N VAL A 186 21.60 21.12 -3.04
CA VAL A 186 21.11 20.25 -1.97
C VAL A 186 22.22 19.35 -1.44
N LYS A 187 23.00 18.72 -2.34
CA LYS A 187 24.16 17.88 -1.95
C LYS A 187 25.19 18.63 -1.11
N LYS A 188 25.52 19.86 -1.49
CA LYS A 188 26.44 20.73 -0.72
C LYS A 188 25.86 21.01 0.67
N SER A 189 24.55 21.25 0.75
CA SER A 189 23.87 21.52 2.01
C SER A 189 23.85 20.29 2.93
N VAL A 190 23.67 19.09 2.37
CA VAL A 190 23.78 17.83 3.13
C VAL A 190 25.16 17.73 3.78
N ILE A 191 26.21 17.87 2.98
CA ILE A 191 27.60 17.72 3.42
C ILE A 191 27.98 18.81 4.44
N LYS A 192 27.66 20.07 4.16
CA LYS A 192 28.09 21.22 5.00
C LYS A 192 27.36 21.29 6.34
N ASN A 193 26.10 20.85 6.39
CA ASN A 193 25.34 20.80 7.64
C ASN A 193 25.54 19.49 8.41
N ASN A 194 26.30 18.52 7.87
CA ASN A 194 26.54 17.21 8.46
C ASN A 194 25.22 16.50 8.86
N VAL A 195 24.22 16.56 7.97
CA VAL A 195 22.95 15.86 8.19
C VAL A 195 23.07 14.40 7.79
N LEU A 196 22.39 13.53 8.53
CA LEU A 196 22.38 12.10 8.27
C LEU A 196 21.36 11.73 7.20
N GLN A 197 20.20 12.41 7.23
CA GLN A 197 19.10 12.15 6.31
C GLN A 197 18.74 13.42 5.54
N LEU A 198 18.20 13.25 4.34
CA LEU A 198 17.87 14.37 3.45
C LEU A 198 16.79 15.27 4.04
N ASN A 199 15.79 14.67 4.69
CA ASN A 199 14.69 15.34 5.38
C ASN A 199 15.16 16.31 6.47
N ASP A 200 16.31 16.09 7.11
CA ASP A 200 16.85 16.99 8.14
C ASP A 200 17.14 18.41 7.62
N LEU A 201 17.29 18.59 6.30
CA LEU A 201 17.44 19.90 5.67
C LEU A 201 16.12 20.66 5.53
N PHE A 202 14.99 20.00 5.67
CA PHE A 202 13.67 20.53 5.35
C PHE A 202 12.74 20.45 6.55
N ASN A 203 12.08 21.55 6.91
CA ASN A 203 11.21 21.59 8.08
C ASN A 203 10.02 22.56 7.86
N ASN A 204 9.14 22.67 8.85
CA ASN A 204 8.05 23.65 8.89
C ASN A 204 7.15 23.59 7.63
N PHE A 205 6.67 22.40 7.31
CA PHE A 205 5.78 22.15 6.18
C PHE A 205 4.39 22.72 6.43
N ILE A 206 3.92 23.59 5.55
CA ILE A 206 2.63 24.26 5.64
C ILE A 206 1.92 24.16 4.29
N VAL A 207 0.80 23.44 4.26
CA VAL A 207 -0.10 23.39 3.11
C VAL A 207 -1.12 24.51 3.22
N SER A 208 -1.28 25.29 2.15
CA SER A 208 -2.31 26.31 1.97
C SER A 208 -3.09 26.02 0.69
N ARG A 209 -4.20 26.73 0.47
CA ARG A 209 -5.06 26.51 -0.70
C ARG A 209 -4.31 26.61 -2.04
N ASN A 210 -3.35 27.53 -2.14
CA ASN A 210 -2.68 27.85 -3.40
C ASN A 210 -1.20 27.51 -3.42
N ASN A 211 -0.62 27.10 -2.29
CA ASN A 211 0.79 26.73 -2.23
C ASN A 211 1.11 25.82 -1.06
N PHE A 212 2.27 25.19 -1.20
CA PHE A 212 2.97 24.50 -0.13
C PHE A 212 4.22 25.29 0.23
N LYS A 213 4.41 25.58 1.52
CA LYS A 213 5.59 26.28 2.04
C LYS A 213 6.39 25.37 2.96
N PHE A 214 7.69 25.55 2.95
CA PHE A 214 8.59 24.81 3.82
C PHE A 214 9.91 25.57 3.98
N ASP A 215 10.62 25.26 5.04
CA ASP A 215 11.95 25.78 5.30
C ASP A 215 13.02 24.84 4.76
N TYR A 216 14.09 25.42 4.23
CA TYR A 216 15.25 24.70 3.68
C TYR A 216 16.55 25.28 4.24
N LYS A 217 17.36 24.43 4.87
CA LYS A 217 18.67 24.80 5.40
C LYS A 217 19.75 24.70 4.32
N THR A 218 20.32 25.84 3.95
CA THR A 218 21.37 25.98 2.92
C THR A 218 22.75 25.52 3.41
N SER A 219 23.73 25.44 2.51
CA SER A 219 25.12 25.09 2.82
C SER A 219 25.83 26.06 3.75
N GLU A 220 25.34 27.30 3.85
CA GLU A 220 25.84 28.34 4.75
C GLU A 220 25.17 28.26 6.14
N GLY A 221 24.28 27.29 6.35
CA GLY A 221 23.48 27.15 7.58
C GLY A 221 22.28 28.10 7.66
N VAL A 222 22.09 28.95 6.66
CA VAL A 222 20.95 29.88 6.58
C VAL A 222 19.69 29.11 6.22
N VAL A 223 18.59 29.40 6.90
CA VAL A 223 17.27 28.86 6.59
C VAL A 223 16.57 29.76 5.58
N LYS A 224 16.16 29.18 4.45
CA LYS A 224 15.35 29.85 3.43
C LYS A 224 13.92 29.31 3.48
N ASN A 225 12.93 30.19 3.41
CA ASN A 225 11.55 29.79 3.20
C ASN A 225 11.31 29.62 1.70
N LEU A 226 10.94 28.42 1.29
CA LEU A 226 10.63 28.05 -0.08
C LEU A 226 9.13 27.79 -0.23
N LYS A 227 8.65 27.85 -1.47
CA LYS A 227 7.26 27.56 -1.80
C LYS A 227 7.13 26.86 -3.14
N ILE A 228 6.12 26.00 -3.24
CA ILE A 228 5.61 25.38 -4.47
C ILE A 228 4.20 25.94 -4.68
N GLU A 229 3.95 26.60 -5.82
CA GLU A 229 2.63 27.12 -6.15
C GLU A 229 1.77 26.03 -6.81
N PHE A 230 0.50 25.96 -6.43
CA PHE A 230 -0.50 25.07 -7.01
C PHE A 230 -1.25 25.82 -8.11
N ASN A 231 -0.69 25.83 -9.31
CA ASN A 231 -1.29 26.48 -10.48
C ASN A 231 -2.18 25.51 -11.26
#